data_AF-A0A929ZTS9-F1
#
_entry.id   AF-A0A929ZTS9-F1
#
_cell.length_a   1.000
_cell.length_b   1.000
_cell.length_c   1.000
_cell.angle_alpha   90.00
_cell.angle_beta   90.00
_cell.angle_gamma   90.00
#
_symmetry.space_group_name_H-M   'P 1'
#
loop_
_entity.id
_entity.type
_entity.pdbx_description
1 polymer ?
#
loop_
_entity_poly.entity_id
_entity_poly.type
_entity_poly.pdbx_seq_one_letter_code
_entity_poly.pdbx_strand_id
1 'polypeptide(L)'
;MILKQLSSTVQNNRASQGTRLLNYIIDFIVFYIFIFFLGIFLGILSVIGIEAPLQWLLYIDGNRALDYLFTSVLYFIYIFSFEYFTKGRSIGKYITKTKVVSIDGMTPTQKDFFIRNISRLVPFDGLSFLKEDGGWHDLWSDTRVVNWEKYKSDYEMQQELNELGKNPN
;
A
#
# COMPACT_ATOMS: atom_id res chain seq x y z
N MET A 1 -0.68 -24.82 -10.42
CA MET A 1 -0.98 -23.41 -10.08
C MET A 1 -1.19 -22.69 -11.40
N ILE A 2 -2.43 -22.34 -11.75
CA ILE A 2 -2.70 -21.58 -12.98
C ILE A 2 -2.18 -20.17 -12.72
N LEU A 3 -1.16 -19.74 -13.47
CA LEU A 3 -0.74 -18.34 -13.47
C LEU A 3 -1.92 -17.52 -13.99
N LYS A 4 -2.61 -16.81 -13.09
CA LYS A 4 -3.68 -15.90 -13.48
C LYS A 4 -3.07 -14.81 -14.37
N GLN A 5 -3.57 -14.71 -15.59
CA GLN A 5 -3.07 -13.73 -16.55
C GLN A 5 -3.58 -12.33 -16.16
N LEU A 6 -2.69 -11.35 -16.22
CA LEU A 6 -3.02 -9.95 -15.98
C LEU A 6 -4.01 -9.47 -17.05
N SER A 7 -5.09 -8.79 -16.65
CA SER A 7 -5.99 -8.20 -17.64
C SER A 7 -5.26 -7.12 -18.45
N SER A 8 -5.57 -7.02 -19.74
CA SER A 8 -4.95 -6.06 -20.65
C SER A 8 -5.10 -4.61 -20.15
N THR A 9 -6.25 -4.30 -19.56
CA THR A 9 -6.57 -3.00 -18.95
C THR A 9 -5.66 -2.69 -17.79
N VAL A 10 -5.42 -3.66 -16.90
CA VAL A 10 -4.49 -3.46 -15.79
C VAL A 10 -3.06 -3.31 -16.33
N GLN A 11 -2.66 -4.12 -17.31
CA GLN A 11 -1.33 -4.08 -17.92
C GLN A 11 -1.02 -2.73 -18.58
N ASN A 12 -1.97 -2.18 -19.34
CA ASN A 12 -1.81 -0.93 -20.08
C ASN A 12 -1.83 0.33 -19.18
N ASN A 13 -2.31 0.17 -17.95
CA ASN A 13 -2.49 1.25 -16.97
C ASN A 13 -1.59 1.14 -15.76
N ARG A 14 -0.59 0.25 -15.78
CA ARG A 14 0.36 0.08 -14.68
C ARG A 14 1.04 1.40 -14.35
N ALA A 15 1.14 1.69 -13.05
CA ALA A 15 1.92 2.81 -12.58
C ALA A 15 3.41 2.56 -12.87
N SER A 16 4.11 3.59 -13.33
CA SER A 16 5.55 3.53 -13.57
C SER A 16 6.32 3.23 -12.28
N GLN A 17 7.53 2.67 -12.41
CA GLN A 17 8.41 2.45 -11.26
C GLN A 17 8.69 3.76 -10.49
N GLY A 18 8.88 4.88 -11.19
CA GLY A 18 9.08 6.20 -10.57
C GLY A 18 7.88 6.67 -9.76
N THR A 19 6.65 6.47 -10.27
CA THR A 19 5.42 6.79 -9.51
C THR A 19 5.29 5.90 -8.27
N ARG A 20 5.69 4.62 -8.37
CA ARG A 20 5.67 3.68 -7.23
C ARG A 20 6.72 4.03 -6.19
N LEU A 21 7.90 4.49 -6.61
CA LEU A 21 8.92 5.03 -5.72
C LEU A 21 8.43 6.30 -5.02
N LEU A 22 7.78 7.22 -5.76
CA LEU A 22 7.21 8.43 -5.17
C LEU A 22 6.12 8.11 -4.13
N ASN A 23 5.25 7.12 -4.41
CA ASN A 23 4.30 6.61 -3.42
C ASN A 23 5.00 6.16 -2.14
N TYR A 24 6.04 5.33 -2.28
CA TYR A 24 6.80 4.81 -1.15
C TYR A 24 7.44 5.96 -0.34
N ILE A 25 8.07 6.93 -1.00
CA ILE A 25 8.70 8.08 -0.35
C ILE A 25 7.66 8.93 0.41
N ILE A 26 6.51 9.23 -0.23
CA ILE A 26 5.46 10.03 0.42
C ILE A 26 4.90 9.28 1.63
N ASP A 27 4.55 8.00 1.48
CA ASP A 27 4.00 7.19 2.56
C ASP A 27 5.00 7.06 3.72
N PHE A 28 6.30 6.94 3.40
CA PHE A 28 7.38 6.95 4.39
C PHE A 28 7.43 8.29 5.15
N ILE A 29 7.47 9.42 4.46
CA ILE A 29 7.49 10.75 5.09
C ILE A 29 6.27 10.92 6.02
N VAL A 30 5.06 10.57 5.55
CA VAL A 30 3.85 10.70 6.35
C VAL A 30 3.89 9.80 7.59
N PHE A 31 4.41 8.58 7.46
CA PHE A 31 4.58 7.69 8.60
C PHE A 31 5.53 8.29 9.65
N TYR A 32 6.67 8.87 9.25
CA TYR A 32 7.58 9.52 10.22
C TYR A 32 7.00 10.79 10.83
N ILE A 33 6.18 11.54 10.09
CA ILE A 33 5.42 12.66 10.66
C ILE A 33 4.46 12.15 11.75
N PHE A 34 3.77 11.03 11.51
CA PHE A 34 2.90 10.40 12.51
C PHE A 34 3.68 9.95 13.76
N ILE A 35 4.83 9.28 13.59
CA ILE A 35 5.70 8.87 14.71
C ILE A 35 6.21 10.07 15.51
N PHE A 36 6.58 11.16 14.84
CA PHE A 36 7.01 12.39 15.50
C PHE A 36 5.90 12.98 16.39
N PHE A 37 4.68 13.09 15.87
CA PHE A 37 3.54 13.57 16.67
C PHE A 37 3.15 12.60 17.79
N LEU A 38 3.27 11.29 17.57
CA LEU A 38 3.09 10.30 18.63
C LEU A 38 4.10 10.51 19.76
N GLY A 39 5.38 10.75 19.44
CA GLY A 39 6.40 11.07 20.42
C GLY A 39 6.08 12.32 21.24
N ILE A 40 5.64 13.41 20.59
CA ILE A 40 5.19 14.63 21.28
C ILE A 40 4.02 14.32 22.22
N PHE A 41 3.02 13.57 21.74
CA PHE A 41 1.84 13.19 22.51
C PHE A 41 2.23 12.40 23.77
N LEU A 42 3.11 11.40 23.64
CA LEU A 42 3.62 10.63 24.77
C LEU A 42 4.43 11.49 25.75
N GLY A 43 5.20 12.46 25.23
CA GLY A 43 5.89 13.46 26.06
C GLY A 43 4.92 14.30 26.90
N ILE A 44 3.83 14.78 26.29
CA ILE A 44 2.78 15.51 27.01
C ILE A 44 2.13 14.63 28.10
N LEU A 45 1.83 13.37 27.79
CA LEU A 45 1.31 12.41 28.78
C LEU A 45 2.26 12.23 29.96
N SER A 46 3.56 12.16 29.70
CA SER A 46 4.58 12.06 30.75
C SER A 46 4.59 13.29 31.66
N VAL A 47 4.44 14.50 31.12
CA VAL A 47 4.42 15.75 31.91
C VAL A 47 3.22 15.82 32.86
N ILE A 48 2.09 15.22 32.49
CA ILE A 48 0.88 15.17 33.34
C ILE A 48 0.85 13.95 34.28
N GLY A 49 1.97 13.22 34.40
CA GLY A 49 2.15 12.11 35.35
C GLY A 49 1.86 10.71 34.78
N ILE A 50 1.56 10.58 33.49
CA ILE A 50 1.38 9.28 32.80
C ILE A 50 2.67 8.93 32.06
N GLU A 51 3.66 8.42 32.80
CA GLU A 51 5.01 8.21 32.27
C GLU A 51 5.20 6.85 31.59
N ALA A 52 4.44 5.83 31.99
CA ALA A 52 4.65 4.45 31.56
C ALA A 52 4.73 4.27 30.02
N PRO A 53 3.85 4.87 29.20
CA PRO A 53 3.92 4.73 27.75
C PRO A 53 5.24 5.24 27.14
N LEU A 54 5.74 6.39 27.62
CA LEU A 54 6.99 6.96 27.13
C LEU A 54 8.18 6.10 27.54
N GLN A 55 8.21 5.61 28.78
CA GLN A 55 9.26 4.72 29.27
C GLN A 55 9.33 3.40 28.49
N TRP A 56 8.17 2.81 28.15
CA TRP A 56 8.11 1.63 27.30
C TRP A 56 8.67 1.89 25.90
N LEU A 57 8.36 3.04 25.30
CA LEU A 57 8.90 3.42 24.00
C LEU A 57 10.42 3.57 24.04
N LEU A 58 10.96 4.25 25.08
CA LEU A 58 12.40 4.42 25.26
C LEU A 58 13.12 3.07 25.50
N TYR A 59 12.49 2.14 26.21
CA TYR A 59 13.02 0.78 26.40
C TYR A 59 13.12 0.02 25.06
N ILE A 60 12.10 0.12 24.21
CA ILE A 60 12.09 -0.48 22.87
C ILE A 60 13.19 0.13 22.01
N ASP A 61 13.34 1.46 22.00
CA ASP A 61 14.37 2.19 21.26
C ASP A 61 15.80 1.77 21.66
N GLY A 62 16.01 1.45 22.95
CA GLY A 62 17.27 0.90 23.45
C GLY A 62 17.67 -0.46 22.87
N ASN A 63 16.75 -1.20 22.25
CA ASN A 63 17.00 -2.51 21.63
C ASN A 63 16.66 -2.49 20.14
N ARG A 64 17.70 -2.41 19.29
CA ARG A 64 17.56 -2.33 17.82
C ARG A 64 16.65 -3.38 17.19
N ALA A 65 16.64 -4.61 17.72
CA ALA A 65 15.80 -5.67 17.17
C ALA A 65 14.33 -5.47 17.54
N LEU A 66 14.05 -5.04 18.77
CA LEU A 66 12.70 -4.70 19.22
C LEU A 66 12.19 -3.43 18.55
N ASP A 67 13.03 -2.40 18.42
CA ASP A 67 12.70 -1.18 17.69
C ASP A 67 12.32 -1.47 16.23
N TYR A 68 13.16 -2.24 15.52
CA TYR A 68 12.85 -2.63 14.15
C TYR A 68 11.53 -3.40 14.03
N LEU A 69 11.28 -4.36 14.93
CA LEU A 69 10.04 -5.12 14.95
C LEU A 69 8.83 -4.23 15.25
N PHE A 70 8.94 -3.38 16.27
CA PHE A 70 7.88 -2.47 16.70
C PHE A 70 7.53 -1.47 15.60
N THR A 71 8.53 -0.82 15.02
CA THR A 71 8.36 0.13 13.91
C THR A 71 7.78 -0.56 12.68
N SER A 72 8.21 -1.79 12.36
CA SER A 72 7.65 -2.58 11.25
C SER A 72 6.17 -2.93 11.46
N VAL A 73 5.79 -3.32 12.68
CA VAL A 73 4.39 -3.59 13.05
C VAL A 73 3.54 -2.32 12.98
N LEU A 74 4.04 -1.19 13.49
CA LEU A 74 3.35 0.10 13.37
C LEU A 74 3.15 0.52 11.92
N TYR A 75 4.18 0.37 11.08
CA TYR A 75 4.10 0.66 9.65
C TYR A 75 3.09 -0.24 8.95
N PHE A 76 3.07 -1.53 9.28
CA PHE A 76 2.06 -2.48 8.80
C PHE A 76 0.65 -2.02 9.17
N ILE A 77 0.40 -1.70 10.45
CA ILE A 77 -0.92 -1.25 10.92
C ILE A 77 -1.33 0.02 10.19
N TYR A 78 -0.42 0.99 10.06
CA TYR A 78 -0.65 2.24 9.36
C TYR A 78 -1.07 1.98 7.90
N ILE A 79 -0.22 1.35 7.08
CA ILE A 79 -0.52 1.16 5.65
C ILE A 79 -1.71 0.23 5.44
N PHE A 80 -1.82 -0.86 6.20
CA PHE A 80 -2.94 -1.80 6.09
C PHE A 80 -4.27 -1.09 6.37
N SER A 81 -4.34 -0.28 7.43
CA SER A 81 -5.56 0.47 7.77
C SER A 81 -5.94 1.41 6.62
N PHE A 82 -4.98 2.20 6.11
CA PHE A 82 -5.23 3.09 4.99
C PHE A 82 -5.69 2.33 3.74
N GLU A 83 -4.94 1.33 3.28
CA GLU A 83 -5.29 0.57 2.07
C GLU A 83 -6.63 -0.17 2.21
N TYR A 84 -6.93 -0.72 3.39
CA TYR A 84 -8.18 -1.42 3.64
C TYR A 84 -9.39 -0.47 3.59
N PHE A 85 -9.36 0.63 4.35
CA PHE A 85 -10.51 1.56 4.43
C PHE A 85 -10.75 2.32 3.12
N THR A 86 -9.68 2.61 2.37
CA THR A 86 -9.75 3.37 1.11
C THR A 86 -9.91 2.50 -0.13
N LYS A 87 -10.00 1.17 0.06
CA LYS A 87 -10.08 0.16 -1.01
C LYS A 87 -8.90 0.26 -1.99
N GLY A 88 -7.69 0.37 -1.44
CA GLY A 88 -6.42 0.25 -2.17
C GLY A 88 -5.65 1.55 -2.38
N ARG A 89 -5.81 2.55 -1.52
CA ARG A 89 -5.06 3.83 -1.59
C ARG A 89 -4.46 4.23 -0.24
N SER A 90 -3.13 4.32 -0.19
CA SER A 90 -2.45 5.06 0.87
C SER A 90 -2.43 6.56 0.52
N ILE A 91 -1.93 7.39 1.45
CA ILE A 91 -1.84 8.85 1.26
C ILE A 91 -0.99 9.20 0.03
N GLY A 92 0.16 8.55 -0.14
CA GLY A 92 0.99 8.70 -1.33
C GLY A 92 0.24 8.34 -2.62
N LYS A 93 -0.56 7.26 -2.59
CA LYS A 93 -1.36 6.83 -3.75
C LYS A 93 -2.48 7.81 -4.11
N TYR A 94 -3.06 8.49 -3.13
CA TYR A 94 -4.00 9.59 -3.42
C TYR A 94 -3.30 10.74 -4.14
N ILE A 95 -2.13 11.15 -3.65
CA ILE A 95 -1.37 12.26 -4.23
C ILE A 95 -0.90 11.94 -5.66
N THR A 96 -0.37 10.74 -5.89
CA THR A 96 0.08 10.31 -7.23
C THR A 96 -1.06 9.82 -8.13
N LYS A 97 -2.31 9.87 -7.65
CA LYS A 97 -3.51 9.38 -8.35
C LYS A 97 -3.40 7.91 -8.78
N THR A 98 -2.70 7.08 -8.01
CA THR A 98 -2.59 5.64 -8.24
C THR A 98 -3.56 4.86 -7.36
N LYS A 99 -3.86 3.60 -7.72
CA LYS A 99 -4.71 2.72 -6.92
C LYS A 99 -4.25 1.27 -7.08
N VAL A 100 -4.38 0.49 -6.01
CA VAL A 100 -4.21 -0.97 -6.05
C VAL A 100 -5.49 -1.62 -6.59
N VAL A 101 -5.34 -2.44 -7.62
CA VAL A 101 -6.39 -3.27 -8.21
C VAL A 101 -5.93 -4.73 -8.23
N SER A 102 -6.85 -5.68 -8.22
CA SER A 102 -6.51 -7.09 -8.44
C SER A 102 -6.09 -7.30 -9.90
N ILE A 103 -5.37 -8.38 -10.20
CA ILE A 103 -4.91 -8.70 -11.57
C ILE A 103 -6.05 -8.90 -12.58
N ASP A 104 -7.25 -9.23 -12.11
CA ASP A 104 -8.48 -9.30 -12.91
C ASP A 104 -9.15 -7.92 -13.11
N GLY A 105 -8.61 -6.86 -12.52
CA GLY A 105 -9.14 -5.50 -12.58
C GLY A 105 -10.21 -5.18 -11.54
N MET A 106 -10.56 -6.13 -10.68
CA MET A 106 -11.54 -5.89 -9.62
C MET A 106 -10.89 -5.18 -8.42
N THR A 107 -11.74 -4.74 -7.48
CA THR A 107 -11.23 -4.26 -6.18
C THR A 107 -10.62 -5.44 -5.43
N PRO A 108 -9.38 -5.33 -4.90
CA PRO A 108 -8.76 -6.41 -4.15
C PRO A 108 -9.62 -6.83 -2.96
N THR A 109 -9.59 -8.12 -2.63
CA THR A 109 -10.29 -8.64 -1.46
C THR A 109 -9.55 -8.28 -0.17
N GLN A 110 -10.21 -8.47 0.98
CA GLN A 110 -9.57 -8.27 2.28
C GLN A 110 -8.34 -9.17 2.47
N LYS A 111 -8.41 -10.40 1.94
CA LYS A 111 -7.28 -11.36 1.97
C LYS A 111 -6.10 -10.85 1.15
N ASP A 112 -6.37 -10.27 -0.02
CA ASP A 112 -5.32 -9.74 -0.89
C ASP A 112 -4.61 -8.56 -0.21
N PHE A 113 -5.36 -7.63 0.41
CA PHE A 113 -4.78 -6.55 1.20
C PHE A 113 -3.95 -7.06 2.37
N PHE A 114 -4.40 -8.11 3.05
CA PHE A 114 -3.68 -8.70 4.16
C PHE A 114 -2.36 -9.34 3.73
N ILE A 115 -2.39 -10.21 2.70
CA ILE A 115 -1.19 -10.84 2.14
C ILE A 115 -0.22 -9.78 1.64
N ARG A 116 -0.72 -8.77 0.91
CA ARG A 116 0.07 -7.64 0.43
C ARG A 116 0.80 -6.91 1.56
N ASN A 117 0.12 -6.61 2.65
CA ASN A 117 0.73 -5.86 3.74
C ASN A 117 1.67 -6.72 4.59
N ILE A 118 1.39 -8.00 4.80
CA ILE A 118 2.34 -8.92 5.45
C ILE A 118 3.60 -9.08 4.60
N SER A 119 3.46 -9.17 3.27
CA SER A 119 4.60 -9.31 2.36
C SER A 119 5.57 -8.13 2.44
N ARG A 120 5.10 -6.93 2.83
CA ARG A 120 5.93 -5.75 3.04
C ARG A 120 6.82 -5.81 4.28
N LEU A 121 6.53 -6.71 5.22
CA LEU A 121 7.40 -6.98 6.36
C LEU A 121 8.67 -7.73 5.95
N VAL A 122 8.68 -8.34 4.76
CA VAL A 122 9.86 -9.00 4.24
C VAL A 122 10.94 -7.94 3.92
N PRO A 123 12.18 -8.12 4.43
CA PRO A 123 13.27 -7.22 4.12
C PRO A 123 13.43 -7.01 2.61
N PHE A 124 13.67 -5.77 2.21
CA PHE A 124 13.85 -5.34 0.81
C PHE A 124 12.61 -5.39 -0.08
N ASP A 125 11.42 -5.82 0.40
CA ASP A 125 10.19 -5.76 -0.41
C ASP A 125 9.89 -4.34 -0.90
N GLY A 126 10.14 -3.33 -0.06
CA GLY A 126 9.99 -1.91 -0.43
C GLY A 126 10.84 -1.47 -1.63
N LEU A 127 11.85 -2.24 -2.04
CA LEU A 127 12.68 -1.97 -3.22
C LEU A 127 12.53 -3.02 -4.33
N SER A 128 11.83 -4.13 -4.06
CA SER A 128 11.64 -5.25 -5.00
C SER A 128 11.06 -4.81 -6.35
N PHE A 129 10.21 -3.78 -6.33
CA PHE A 129 9.54 -3.26 -7.52
C PHE A 129 10.47 -2.62 -8.55
N LEU A 130 11.72 -2.34 -8.19
CA LEU A 130 12.72 -1.78 -9.10
C LEU A 130 13.33 -2.85 -10.01
N LYS A 131 13.34 -4.11 -9.57
CA LYS A 131 13.99 -5.23 -10.29
C LYS A 131 13.02 -6.06 -11.11
N GLU A 132 11.78 -6.21 -10.64
CA GLU A 132 10.80 -7.09 -11.26
C GLU A 132 9.62 -6.29 -11.84
N ASP A 133 8.85 -6.94 -12.72
CA ASP A 133 7.57 -6.46 -13.24
C ASP A 133 6.46 -6.52 -12.15
N GLY A 134 6.71 -5.92 -10.99
CA GLY A 134 5.88 -5.96 -9.79
C GLY A 134 6.75 -5.86 -8.54
N GLY A 135 6.19 -5.38 -7.44
CA GLY A 135 6.85 -5.60 -6.13
C GLY A 135 6.52 -7.02 -5.65
N TRP A 136 7.31 -7.62 -4.78
CA TRP A 136 7.00 -8.95 -4.25
C TRP A 136 5.61 -8.97 -3.61
N HIS A 137 5.27 -7.93 -2.84
CA HIS A 137 3.93 -7.75 -2.30
C HIS A 137 2.82 -7.61 -3.35
N ASP A 138 3.09 -7.09 -4.56
CA ASP A 138 2.14 -7.08 -5.68
C ASP A 138 1.96 -8.50 -6.26
N LEU A 139 3.06 -9.24 -6.39
CA LEU A 139 3.09 -10.58 -6.99
C LEU A 139 2.43 -11.61 -6.08
N TRP A 140 2.75 -11.61 -4.78
CA TRP A 140 2.24 -12.60 -3.83
C TRP A 140 0.77 -12.38 -3.46
N SER A 141 0.23 -11.18 -3.68
CA SER A 141 -1.17 -10.85 -3.41
C SER A 141 -2.05 -10.80 -4.67
N ASP A 142 -1.52 -11.16 -5.85
CA ASP A 142 -2.27 -11.04 -7.11
C ASP A 142 -2.85 -9.62 -7.33
N THR A 143 -2.09 -8.57 -6.98
CA THR A 143 -2.50 -7.17 -7.15
C THR A 143 -1.52 -6.36 -7.99
N ARG A 144 -1.97 -5.23 -8.57
CA ARG A 144 -1.13 -4.27 -9.27
C ARG A 144 -1.52 -2.84 -8.91
N VAL A 145 -0.52 -1.95 -8.99
CA VAL A 145 -0.76 -0.51 -8.87
C VAL A 145 -0.96 0.06 -10.27
N VAL A 146 -2.09 0.74 -10.48
CA VAL A 146 -2.44 1.40 -11.75
C VAL A 146 -2.58 2.91 -11.58
N ASN A 147 -2.39 3.66 -12.66
CA ASN A 147 -2.89 5.04 -12.74
C ASN A 147 -4.43 4.99 -12.74
N TRP A 148 -5.05 5.55 -11.71
CA TRP A 148 -6.48 5.34 -11.49
C TRP A 148 -7.37 6.03 -12.53
N GLU A 149 -7.01 7.23 -12.97
CA GLU A 149 -7.81 7.99 -13.94
C GLU A 149 -7.78 7.30 -15.30
N LYS A 150 -6.58 6.93 -15.77
CA LYS A 150 -6.40 6.23 -17.04
C LYS A 150 -7.06 4.84 -17.01
N TYR A 151 -6.85 4.10 -15.92
CA TYR A 151 -7.48 2.79 -15.72
C TYR A 151 -9.00 2.87 -15.76
N LYS A 152 -9.60 3.84 -15.06
CA LYS A 152 -11.05 4.00 -14.99
C LYS A 152 -11.63 4.27 -16.39
N SER A 153 -11.01 5.18 -17.14
CA SER A 153 -11.41 5.50 -18.51
C SER A 153 -11.34 4.27 -19.43
N ASP A 154 -10.22 3.53 -19.40
CA ASP A 154 -10.04 2.35 -20.25
C ASP A 154 -11.00 1.21 -19.86
N TYR A 155 -11.30 1.08 -18.57
CA TYR A 155 -12.25 0.09 -18.06
C TYR A 155 -13.68 0.41 -18.52
N GLU A 156 -14.12 1.67 -18.39
CA GLU A 156 -15.45 2.13 -18.83
C GLU A 156 -15.63 1.94 -20.34
N MET A 157 -14.64 2.34 -21.15
CA MET A 157 -14.66 2.15 -22.61
C MET A 157 -14.78 0.68 -22.99
N GLN A 158 -14.08 -0.23 -22.30
CA GLN A 158 -14.20 -1.66 -22.57
C GLN A 158 -15.58 -2.22 -22.20
N GLN A 159 -16.20 -1.73 -21.13
CA GLN A 159 -17.57 -2.14 -20.80
C GLN A 159 -18.56 -1.69 -21.88
N GLU A 160 -18.47 -0.44 -22.33
CA GLU A 160 -19.33 0.09 -23.41
C GLU A 160 -19.17 -0.70 -24.72
N LEU A 161 -17.93 -1.00 -25.13
CA LEU A 161 -17.67 -1.81 -26.33
C LEU A 161 -18.24 -3.23 -26.20
N ASN A 162 -18.13 -3.84 -25.02
CA ASN A 162 -18.68 -5.17 -24.75
C ASN A 162 -20.22 -5.16 -24.76
N GLU A 163 -20.85 -4.08 -24.31
CA GLU A 163 -22.30 -3.92 -24.37
C GLU A 163 -22.80 -3.72 -25.81
N LEU A 164 -22.10 -2.90 -26.62
CA LEU A 164 -22.39 -2.73 -28.04
C LEU A 164 -22.25 -4.04 -28.83
N GLY A 165 -21.23 -4.84 -28.54
CA GLY A 165 -21.04 -6.15 -29.18
C GLY A 165 -22.08 -7.21 -28.80
N LYS A 166 -22.74 -7.07 -27.63
CA LYS A 166 -23.80 -7.96 -27.16
C LYS A 166 -25.19 -7.61 -27.70
N ASN A 167 -25.37 -6.39 -28.19
CA ASN A 167 -26.56 -5.95 -28.92
C ASN A 167 -26.23 -5.77 -30.41
N PRO A 168 -26.02 -6.88 -31.16
CA PRO A 168 -26.00 -6.78 -32.61
C PRO A 168 -27.43 -6.43 -33.04
N ASN A 169 -27.65 -5.17 -33.41
CA ASN A 169 -28.81 -4.81 -34.22
C ASN A 169 -28.81 -5.63 -35.51
#